data_AF-A0AA40B1V3-F1
#
_entry.id   AF-A0AA40B1V3-F1
#
_cell.length_a   1.000
_cell.length_b   1.000
_cell.length_c   1.000
_cell.angle_alpha   90.00
_cell.angle_beta   90.00
_cell.angle_gamma   90.00
#
_symmetry.space_group_name_H-M   'P 1'
#
loop_
_entity.id
_entity.type
_entity.pdbx_description
1 polymer ?
#
loop_
_entity_poly.entity_id
_entity_poly.type
_entity_poly.pdbx_seq_one_letter_code
_entity_poly.pdbx_strand_id
1 'polypeptide(L)'
;MNVPSRAKVIEACERNKSLHPASSEMAYNDSIWIKYGTHRTAGQAMLQMYVSEHADPNIVRVPKTYDYFTTTESNPPYTYNIMECGVEIPMDWVFGDFFSRSFKTTGDLQDWINKQLEDDGYEERVELPDERHICHGNLRRHNILKSPQGVTIINWEMSGHYPLMFEEYGAFRNFTRHSTGFERCLHRELFGPGLTENMLPIYKVAIINMVGSCRPRTLQLPDYSYLRSRLMR
;
A
#
# COMPACT_ATOMS: atom_id res chain seq x y z
N MET A 1 -18.44 22.67 -3.23
CA MET A 1 -18.42 21.52 -2.29
C MET A 1 -18.16 22.05 -0.89
N ASN A 2 -18.88 21.60 0.14
CA ASN A 2 -18.73 22.09 1.51
C ASN A 2 -18.04 21.03 2.37
N VAL A 3 -16.75 21.23 2.67
CA VAL A 3 -15.96 20.31 3.51
C VAL A 3 -16.37 20.51 4.97
N PRO A 4 -16.72 19.45 5.73
CA PRO A 4 -17.14 19.60 7.11
C PRO A 4 -16.00 20.10 8.00
N SER A 5 -16.32 20.91 9.00
CA SER A 5 -15.36 21.34 10.04
C SER A 5 -14.80 20.13 10.80
N ARG A 6 -13.56 20.22 11.28
CA ARG A 6 -12.88 19.17 12.07
C ARG A 6 -13.71 18.66 13.25
N ALA A 7 -14.40 19.55 13.97
CA ALA A 7 -15.29 19.15 15.09
C ALA A 7 -16.43 18.22 14.63
N LYS A 8 -17.11 18.55 13.52
CA LYS A 8 -18.16 17.71 12.92
C LYS A 8 -17.62 16.38 12.39
N VAL A 9 -16.38 16.38 11.88
CA VAL A 9 -15.71 15.15 11.44
C VAL A 9 -15.48 14.23 12.64
N ILE A 10 -14.89 14.74 13.72
CA ILE A 10 -14.64 13.97 14.94
C ILE A 10 -15.96 13.40 15.48
N GLU A 11 -16.99 14.23 15.63
CA GLU A 11 -18.31 13.81 16.13
C GLU A 11 -18.94 12.70 15.25
N ALA A 12 -18.84 12.82 13.93
CA ALA A 12 -19.35 11.79 13.03
C ALA A 12 -18.54 10.48 13.15
N CYS A 13 -17.22 10.56 13.25
CA CYS A 13 -16.36 9.39 13.40
C CYS A 13 -16.61 8.67 14.74
N GLU A 14 -16.78 9.40 15.84
CA GLU A 14 -17.11 8.81 17.15
C GLU A 14 -18.47 8.10 17.13
N ARG A 15 -19.47 8.67 16.45
CA ARG A 15 -20.76 8.00 16.23
C ARG A 15 -20.61 6.74 15.39
N ASN A 16 -19.83 6.80 14.31
CA ASN A 16 -19.60 5.64 13.45
C ASN A 16 -18.85 4.52 14.19
N LYS A 17 -17.81 4.84 14.98
CA LYS A 17 -17.13 3.86 15.84
C LYS A 17 -18.08 3.22 16.85
N SER A 18 -18.99 4.00 17.41
CA SER A 18 -19.98 3.49 18.39
C SER A 18 -20.94 2.47 17.76
N LEU A 19 -21.30 2.66 16.50
CA LEU A 19 -22.17 1.75 15.73
C LEU A 19 -21.39 0.60 15.09
N HIS A 20 -20.15 0.86 14.67
CA HIS A 20 -19.27 -0.03 13.93
C HIS A 20 -17.84 0.03 14.51
N PRO A 21 -17.57 -0.66 15.64
CA PRO A 21 -16.30 -0.53 16.38
C PRO A 21 -15.05 -0.94 15.59
N ALA A 22 -15.21 -1.81 14.58
CA ALA A 22 -14.13 -2.23 13.69
C ALA A 22 -13.90 -1.27 12.52
N SER A 23 -14.78 -0.28 12.29
CA SER A 23 -14.64 0.62 11.15
C SER A 23 -13.64 1.73 11.42
N SER A 24 -12.73 1.91 10.46
CA SER A 24 -11.74 2.99 10.40
C SER A 24 -12.03 3.97 9.26
N GLU A 25 -13.25 3.92 8.72
CA GLU A 25 -13.70 4.79 7.64
C GLU A 25 -15.23 4.88 7.53
N MET A 26 -15.70 5.90 6.81
CA MET A 26 -17.12 6.10 6.52
C MET A 26 -17.34 7.07 5.36
N ALA A 27 -18.46 6.90 4.65
CA ALA A 27 -19.03 7.98 3.86
C ALA A 27 -19.59 9.05 4.82
N TYR A 28 -19.15 10.29 4.66
CA TYR A 28 -19.77 11.44 5.33
C TYR A 28 -20.99 11.94 4.57
N ASN A 29 -20.92 11.89 3.24
CA ASN A 29 -22.02 12.13 2.29
C ASN A 29 -21.64 11.55 0.91
N ASP A 30 -22.45 11.81 -0.12
CA ASP A 30 -22.26 11.30 -1.49
C ASP A 30 -20.94 11.73 -2.16
N SER A 31 -20.27 12.75 -1.63
CA SER A 31 -19.03 13.30 -2.19
C SER A 31 -17.81 13.16 -1.29
N ILE A 32 -18.01 12.87 0.00
CA ILE A 32 -16.94 12.91 1.01
C ILE A 32 -16.83 11.56 1.71
N TRP A 33 -15.62 11.01 1.68
CA TRP A 33 -15.21 9.86 2.46
C TRP A 33 -14.23 10.30 3.53
N ILE A 34 -14.33 9.71 4.71
CA ILE A 34 -13.45 10.00 5.84
C ILE A 34 -12.80 8.70 6.27
N LYS A 35 -11.48 8.70 6.32
CA LYS A 35 -10.68 7.63 6.92
C LYS A 35 -10.09 8.11 8.22
N TYR A 36 -10.09 7.27 9.24
CA TYR A 36 -9.66 7.67 10.57
C TYR A 36 -9.07 6.49 11.35
N GLY A 37 -8.10 6.73 12.22
CA GLY A 37 -7.48 5.63 12.97
C GLY A 37 -6.21 6.00 13.72
N THR A 38 -5.78 5.10 14.58
CA THR A 38 -4.52 5.17 15.34
C THR A 38 -3.30 4.78 14.50
N HIS A 39 -3.50 3.99 13.44
CA HIS A 39 -2.45 3.54 12.52
C HIS A 39 -2.33 4.42 11.27
N ARG A 40 -3.05 5.55 11.24
CA ARG A 40 -3.09 6.50 10.13
C ARG A 40 -2.08 7.62 10.37
N THR A 41 -1.33 8.00 9.35
CA THR A 41 -0.32 9.07 9.46
C THR A 41 -0.66 10.27 8.59
N ALA A 42 -0.21 11.46 9.01
CA ALA A 42 -0.26 12.66 8.16
C ALA A 42 0.48 12.45 6.82
N GLY A 43 1.56 11.67 6.82
CA GLY A 43 2.33 11.34 5.63
C GLY A 43 1.50 10.59 4.57
N GLN A 44 0.63 9.67 4.98
CA GLN A 44 -0.28 8.96 4.06
C GLN A 44 -1.24 9.92 3.35
N ALA A 45 -1.83 10.86 4.10
CA ALA A 45 -2.73 11.85 3.51
C ALA A 45 -1.98 12.82 2.58
N MET A 46 -0.80 13.30 3.00
CA MET A 46 0.04 14.18 2.17
C MET A 46 0.46 13.53 0.86
N LEU A 47 0.79 12.24 0.89
CA LEU A 47 1.20 11.55 -0.32
C LEU A 47 0.02 11.33 -1.28
N GLN A 48 -1.16 10.99 -0.76
CA GLN A 48 -2.36 10.94 -1.60
C GLN A 48 -2.68 12.31 -2.23
N MET A 49 -2.52 13.40 -1.47
CA MET A 49 -2.63 14.76 -2.03
C MET A 49 -1.64 14.96 -3.17
N TYR A 50 -0.35 14.67 -2.93
CA TYR A 50 0.70 14.81 -3.93
C TYR A 50 0.39 14.03 -5.20
N VAL A 51 0.01 12.76 -5.10
CA VAL A 51 -0.34 11.95 -6.27
C VAL A 51 -1.57 12.51 -6.99
N SER A 52 -2.61 12.94 -6.25
CA SER A 52 -3.80 13.55 -6.86
C SER A 52 -3.52 14.84 -7.64
N GLU A 53 -2.47 15.56 -7.27
CA GLU A 53 -2.05 16.80 -7.94
C GLU A 53 -1.14 16.56 -9.16
N HIS A 54 -0.41 15.43 -9.19
CA HIS A 54 0.61 15.16 -10.21
C HIS A 54 0.22 14.06 -11.21
N ALA A 55 -0.75 13.20 -10.89
CA ALA A 55 -1.25 12.20 -11.82
C ALA A 55 -2.05 12.85 -12.94
N ASP A 56 -1.87 12.40 -14.19
CA ASP A 56 -2.74 12.80 -15.29
C ASP A 56 -4.13 12.19 -15.10
N PRO A 57 -5.17 13.00 -14.81
CA PRO A 57 -6.51 12.50 -14.54
C PRO A 57 -7.16 11.83 -15.75
N ASN A 58 -6.62 12.03 -16.97
CA ASN A 58 -7.08 11.34 -18.17
C ASN A 58 -6.53 9.90 -18.28
N ILE A 59 -5.47 9.59 -17.53
CA ILE A 59 -4.85 8.27 -17.47
C ILE A 59 -5.35 7.52 -16.23
N VAL A 60 -5.21 8.14 -15.06
CA VAL A 60 -5.65 7.60 -13.77
C VAL A 60 -6.17 8.73 -12.90
N ARG A 61 -7.40 8.59 -12.42
CA ARG A 61 -7.93 9.46 -11.38
C ARG A 61 -7.49 8.98 -10.00
N VAL A 62 -7.08 9.91 -9.15
CA VAL A 62 -6.75 9.66 -7.74
C VAL A 62 -7.66 10.54 -6.87
N PRO A 63 -8.37 9.97 -5.87
CA PRO A 63 -9.26 10.75 -5.03
C PRO A 63 -8.52 11.89 -4.32
N LYS A 64 -9.03 13.11 -4.47
CA LYS A 64 -8.43 14.29 -3.84
C LYS A 64 -8.64 14.26 -2.32
N THR A 65 -7.60 14.51 -1.55
CA THR A 65 -7.72 14.83 -0.12
C THR A 65 -8.06 16.32 0.04
N TYR A 66 -9.08 16.60 0.85
CA TYR A 66 -9.59 17.95 1.13
C TYR A 66 -9.02 18.54 2.42
N ASP A 67 -8.85 17.74 3.47
CA ASP A 67 -8.22 18.11 4.74
C ASP A 67 -7.67 16.84 5.42
N TYR A 68 -6.67 17.00 6.28
CA TYR A 68 -6.20 15.95 7.18
C TYR A 68 -5.72 16.56 8.49
N PHE A 69 -5.90 15.85 9.59
CA PHE A 69 -5.43 16.32 10.89
C PHE A 69 -5.26 15.16 11.88
N THR A 70 -4.42 15.38 12.89
CA THR A 70 -4.19 14.45 14.00
C THR A 70 -4.64 15.09 15.30
N THR A 71 -5.45 14.37 16.08
CA THR A 71 -5.83 14.76 17.44
C THR A 71 -4.90 14.11 18.44
N THR A 72 -4.34 14.91 19.35
CA THR A 72 -3.47 14.45 20.43
C THR A 72 -4.22 14.19 21.74
N GLU A 73 -5.54 14.46 21.76
CA GLU A 73 -6.40 14.23 22.93
C GLU A 73 -6.60 12.74 23.24
N SER A 74 -6.39 11.86 22.25
CA SER A 74 -6.37 10.41 22.41
C SER A 74 -4.93 9.89 22.55
N ASN A 75 -4.74 8.84 23.35
CA ASN A 75 -3.49 8.08 23.40
C ASN A 75 -3.75 6.61 23.03
N PRO A 76 -3.28 6.12 21.87
CA PRO A 76 -2.44 6.83 20.88
C PRO A 76 -3.18 7.92 20.08
N PRO A 77 -2.46 8.84 19.42
CA PRO A 77 -3.05 9.89 18.59
C PRO A 77 -3.93 9.33 17.48
N TYR A 78 -4.96 10.09 17.12
CA TYR A 78 -5.92 9.69 16.08
C TYR A 78 -5.79 10.60 14.87
N THR A 79 -5.59 10.03 13.68
CA THR A 79 -5.48 10.80 12.45
C THR A 79 -6.74 10.64 11.60
N TYR A 80 -7.18 11.73 10.98
CA TYR A 80 -8.34 11.82 10.09
C TYR A 80 -7.89 12.31 8.71
N ASN A 81 -8.36 11.66 7.65
CA ASN A 81 -8.17 12.07 6.25
C ASN A 81 -9.56 12.22 5.61
N ILE A 82 -9.87 13.43 5.16
CA ILE A 82 -11.13 13.80 4.52
C ILE A 82 -10.85 13.92 3.03
N MET A 83 -11.52 13.10 2.23
CA MET A 83 -11.19 12.94 0.82
C MET A 83 -12.43 12.75 -0.04
N GLU A 84 -12.25 12.86 -1.34
CA GLU A 84 -13.24 12.50 -2.33
C GLU A 84 -13.64 11.03 -2.20
N CYS A 85 -14.91 10.73 -2.45
CA CYS A 85 -15.45 9.38 -2.32
C CYS A 85 -14.76 8.39 -3.29
N GLY A 86 -14.11 7.37 -2.73
CA GLY A 86 -13.50 6.23 -3.42
C GLY A 86 -13.41 5.05 -2.44
N VAL A 87 -13.90 3.88 -2.84
CA VAL A 87 -14.36 2.80 -1.93
C VAL A 87 -13.31 1.73 -1.63
N GLU A 88 -12.93 1.58 -0.35
CA GLU A 88 -12.34 0.43 0.42
C GLU A 88 -10.92 -0.14 0.19
N ILE A 89 -10.35 -0.68 1.30
CA ILE A 89 -9.03 -0.60 1.99
C ILE A 89 -7.89 -1.53 1.52
N PRO A 90 -6.60 -1.22 1.85
CA PRO A 90 -5.71 -2.24 2.45
C PRO A 90 -4.54 -1.80 3.39
N MET A 91 -3.84 -2.79 4.02
CA MET A 91 -2.61 -2.73 4.88
C MET A 91 -1.26 -3.04 4.16
N ASP A 92 -0.14 -2.46 4.62
CA ASP A 92 1.24 -2.64 4.11
C ASP A 92 1.94 -3.83 4.76
N TRP A 93 2.70 -4.58 3.96
CA TRP A 93 3.29 -5.85 4.36
C TRP A 93 4.81 -5.89 4.16
N VAL A 94 5.40 -4.98 3.35
CA VAL A 94 6.86 -4.98 3.15
C VAL A 94 7.55 -4.37 4.37
N PHE A 95 7.02 -3.25 4.86
CA PHE A 95 7.58 -2.51 5.98
C PHE A 95 6.97 -2.93 7.34
N GLY A 96 5.90 -3.74 7.35
CA GLY A 96 5.17 -4.13 8.58
C GLY A 96 4.58 -2.92 9.33
N ASP A 97 4.46 -3.03 10.66
CA ASP A 97 4.02 -1.92 11.54
C ASP A 97 5.01 -0.72 11.58
N PHE A 98 6.12 -0.77 10.82
CA PHE A 98 7.19 0.22 10.88
C PHE A 98 7.05 1.35 9.84
N PHE A 99 5.84 1.89 9.65
CA PHE A 99 5.60 3.14 8.91
C PHE A 99 6.32 4.38 9.48
N SER A 100 7.06 4.23 10.59
CA SER A 100 7.83 5.29 11.25
C SER A 100 9.30 5.38 10.80
N ARG A 101 9.79 4.49 9.91
CA ARG A 101 11.18 4.55 9.44
C ARG A 101 11.30 5.31 8.13
N SER A 102 12.05 6.42 8.18
CA SER A 102 12.50 7.15 7.00
C SER A 102 13.93 6.70 6.63
N PHE A 103 14.15 6.37 5.36
CA PHE A 103 15.48 6.16 4.79
C PHE A 103 15.95 7.44 4.10
N LYS A 104 17.22 7.81 4.22
CA LYS A 104 17.74 9.04 3.60
C LYS A 104 18.21 8.79 2.17
N THR A 105 18.65 7.57 1.86
CA THR A 105 19.19 7.20 0.54
C THR A 105 18.70 5.82 0.07
N THR A 106 18.93 5.51 -1.22
CA THR A 106 18.80 4.13 -1.76
C THR A 106 19.65 3.15 -0.98
N GLY A 107 20.91 3.53 -0.68
CA GLY A 107 21.85 2.70 0.05
C GLY A 107 21.32 2.34 1.43
N ASP A 108 20.76 3.30 2.17
CA ASP A 108 20.18 3.05 3.50
C ASP A 108 19.07 1.98 3.46
N LEU A 109 18.20 2.03 2.43
CA LEU A 109 17.13 1.07 2.23
C LEU A 109 17.68 -0.30 1.82
N GLN A 110 18.65 -0.33 0.91
CA GLN A 110 19.33 -1.55 0.46
C GLN A 110 20.04 -2.24 1.63
N ASP A 111 20.85 -1.51 2.38
CA ASP A 111 21.59 -2.01 3.54
C ASP A 111 20.64 -2.58 4.58
N TRP A 112 19.52 -1.91 4.84
CA TRP A 112 18.50 -2.41 5.75
C TRP A 112 17.86 -3.71 5.25
N ILE A 113 17.48 -3.81 3.98
CA ILE A 113 16.91 -5.05 3.41
C ILE A 113 17.93 -6.20 3.48
N ASN A 114 19.17 -5.94 3.05
CA ASN A 114 20.25 -6.92 3.04
C ASN A 114 20.62 -7.38 4.45
N LYS A 115 20.57 -6.48 5.44
CA LYS A 115 20.73 -6.84 6.85
C LYS A 115 19.62 -7.76 7.35
N GLN A 116 18.36 -7.51 6.99
CA GLN A 116 17.25 -8.41 7.39
C GLN A 116 17.44 -9.82 6.81
N LEU A 117 17.88 -9.92 5.55
CA LEU A 117 18.17 -11.20 4.90
C LEU A 117 19.33 -11.93 5.58
N GLU A 118 20.40 -11.20 5.91
CA GLU A 118 21.55 -11.73 6.65
C GLU A 118 21.16 -12.25 8.04
N ASP A 119 20.41 -11.44 8.79
CA ASP A 119 19.98 -11.77 10.16
C ASP A 119 19.07 -13.04 10.18
N ASP A 120 18.33 -13.33 9.11
CA ASP A 120 17.49 -14.55 8.95
C ASP A 120 18.20 -15.69 8.19
N GLY A 121 19.50 -15.54 7.89
CA GLY A 121 20.35 -16.59 7.31
C GLY A 121 20.19 -16.82 5.80
N TYR A 122 19.62 -15.87 5.07
CA TYR A 122 19.54 -15.93 3.60
C TYR A 122 20.84 -15.46 2.94
N GLU A 123 21.24 -16.13 1.86
CA GLU A 123 22.42 -15.75 1.05
C GLU A 123 22.08 -14.68 0.00
N GLU A 124 20.80 -14.56 -0.39
CA GLU A 124 20.40 -13.59 -1.41
C GLU A 124 20.53 -12.15 -0.93
N ARG A 125 20.86 -11.25 -1.85
CA ARG A 125 20.98 -9.81 -1.61
C ARG A 125 20.23 -9.06 -2.71
N VAL A 126 19.72 -7.87 -2.37
CA VAL A 126 19.15 -6.95 -3.34
C VAL A 126 20.20 -5.92 -3.74
N GLU A 127 20.15 -5.55 -5.01
CA GLU A 127 20.76 -4.33 -5.53
C GLU A 127 19.63 -3.42 -6.02
N LEU A 128 19.43 -2.31 -5.30
CA LEU A 128 18.35 -1.38 -5.59
C LEU A 128 18.84 -0.34 -6.60
N PRO A 129 18.10 -0.10 -7.70
CA PRO A 129 18.43 1.01 -8.59
C PRO A 129 18.22 2.35 -7.88
N ASP A 130 18.90 3.40 -8.33
CA ASP A 130 18.70 4.76 -7.83
C ASP A 130 17.42 5.42 -8.35
N GLU A 131 16.88 4.91 -9.46
CA GLU A 131 15.62 5.41 -10.02
C GLU A 131 14.46 5.20 -9.05
N ARG A 132 13.55 6.18 -9.00
CA ARG A 132 12.38 6.19 -8.13
C ARG A 132 11.12 6.51 -8.90
N HIS A 133 10.10 5.72 -8.64
CA HIS A 133 8.76 5.94 -9.17
C HIS A 133 7.81 6.13 -8.00
N ILE A 134 6.73 6.87 -8.25
CA ILE A 134 5.58 6.84 -7.36
C ILE A 134 4.95 5.45 -7.52
N CYS A 135 5.25 4.58 -6.58
CA CYS A 135 4.64 3.26 -6.50
C CYS A 135 3.39 3.40 -5.62
N HIS A 136 2.30 2.75 -6.00
CA HIS A 136 1.13 2.53 -5.15
C HIS A 136 1.43 1.58 -3.98
N GLY A 137 2.32 0.60 -4.17
CA GLY A 137 2.73 -0.40 -3.17
C GLY A 137 1.64 -1.44 -2.84
N ASN A 138 0.48 -1.35 -3.51
CA ASN A 138 -0.66 -2.23 -3.27
C ASN A 138 -1.67 -2.26 -4.40
N LEU A 139 -1.20 -2.27 -5.65
CA LEU A 139 -2.10 -2.25 -6.79
C LEU A 139 -2.83 -3.61 -6.92
N ARG A 140 -4.10 -3.62 -6.51
CA ARG A 140 -4.97 -4.82 -6.45
C ARG A 140 -6.32 -4.52 -7.06
N ARG A 141 -7.06 -5.56 -7.46
CA ARG A 141 -8.38 -5.38 -8.08
C ARG A 141 -9.36 -4.51 -7.28
N HIS A 142 -9.34 -4.57 -5.95
CA HIS A 142 -10.24 -3.77 -5.10
C HIS A 142 -9.81 -2.30 -5.00
N ASN A 143 -8.56 -1.99 -5.32
CA ASN A 143 -8.04 -0.62 -5.36
C ASN A 143 -8.20 0.04 -6.73
N ILE A 144 -8.82 -0.64 -7.70
CA ILE A 144 -9.02 -0.16 -9.07
C ILE A 144 -10.52 -0.09 -9.32
N LEU A 145 -11.04 1.14 -9.38
CA LEU A 145 -12.44 1.41 -9.67
C LEU A 145 -12.58 1.78 -11.15
N LYS A 146 -13.47 1.08 -11.87
CA LYS A 146 -13.83 1.45 -13.24
C LYS A 146 -15.14 2.24 -13.22
N SER A 147 -15.13 3.39 -13.90
CA SER A 147 -16.30 4.25 -14.08
C SER A 147 -16.43 4.66 -15.55
N PRO A 148 -17.57 5.24 -15.98
CA PRO A 148 -17.67 5.85 -17.31
C PRO A 148 -16.62 6.94 -17.56
N GLN A 149 -16.10 7.57 -16.51
CA GLN A 149 -15.08 8.62 -16.57
C GLN A 149 -13.64 8.07 -16.65
N GLY A 150 -13.47 6.74 -16.59
CA GLY A 150 -12.17 6.08 -16.66
C GLY A 150 -11.85 5.25 -15.42
N VAL A 151 -10.56 5.02 -15.21
CA VAL A 151 -10.03 4.22 -14.11
C VAL A 151 -9.63 5.14 -12.96
N THR A 152 -10.14 4.85 -11.76
CA THR A 152 -9.71 5.50 -10.52
C THR A 152 -8.90 4.50 -9.69
N ILE A 153 -7.71 4.89 -9.28
CA ILE A 153 -6.90 4.10 -8.34
C ILE A 153 -7.02 4.74 -6.96
N ILE A 154 -7.36 3.93 -5.96
CA ILE A 154 -7.63 4.36 -4.59
C ILE A 154 -6.67 3.71 -3.60
N ASN A 155 -6.60 4.23 -2.38
CA ASN A 155 -5.78 3.70 -1.27
C ASN A 155 -4.27 3.77 -1.50
N TRP A 156 -3.81 4.98 -1.76
CA TRP A 156 -2.41 5.37 -1.86
C TRP A 156 -1.68 5.36 -0.50
N GLU A 157 -2.18 4.67 0.50
CA GLU A 157 -1.68 4.67 1.88
C GLU A 157 -0.36 3.91 2.04
N MET A 158 0.00 3.11 1.05
CA MET A 158 1.28 2.40 0.90
C MET A 158 2.11 2.95 -0.23
N SER A 159 1.64 4.04 -0.81
CA SER A 159 2.38 4.63 -1.89
C SER A 159 3.66 5.23 -1.35
N GLY A 160 4.62 5.44 -2.24
CA GLY A 160 5.86 6.09 -1.90
C GLY A 160 6.76 6.18 -3.11
N HIS A 161 7.84 6.94 -2.95
CA HIS A 161 8.91 6.98 -3.93
C HIS A 161 9.82 5.77 -3.72
N TYR A 162 9.59 4.72 -4.50
CA TYR A 162 10.32 3.46 -4.39
C TYR A 162 10.91 3.04 -5.75
N PRO A 163 11.96 2.19 -5.75
CA PRO A 163 12.31 1.41 -6.93
C PRO A 163 11.10 0.63 -7.48
N LEU A 164 11.00 0.49 -8.81
CA LEU A 164 9.82 -0.09 -9.47
C LEU A 164 9.48 -1.52 -9.00
N MET A 165 10.49 -2.28 -8.58
CA MET A 165 10.35 -3.62 -7.99
C MET A 165 9.45 -3.69 -6.75
N PHE A 166 9.27 -2.58 -6.01
CA PHE A 166 8.32 -2.54 -4.89
C PHE A 166 6.87 -2.52 -5.38
N GLU A 167 6.59 -1.89 -6.52
CA GLU A 167 5.28 -2.00 -7.18
C GLU A 167 5.05 -3.40 -7.74
N GLU A 168 6.08 -3.98 -8.37
CA GLU A 168 6.03 -5.35 -8.87
C GLU A 168 5.71 -6.35 -7.75
N TYR A 169 6.36 -6.19 -6.58
CA TYR A 169 6.04 -6.96 -5.38
C TYR A 169 4.59 -6.75 -4.93
N GLY A 170 4.11 -5.50 -4.92
CA GLY A 170 2.73 -5.15 -4.60
C GLY A 170 1.71 -5.90 -5.48
N ALA A 171 1.98 -6.04 -6.78
CA ALA A 171 1.17 -6.81 -7.72
C ALA A 171 1.32 -8.33 -7.50
N PHE A 172 2.57 -8.82 -7.38
CA PHE A 172 2.92 -10.23 -7.24
C PHE A 172 2.37 -10.89 -5.98
N ARG A 173 2.43 -10.23 -4.82
CA ARG A 173 2.11 -10.84 -3.51
C ARG A 173 0.68 -11.40 -3.43
N ASN A 174 -0.21 -10.97 -4.32
CA ASN A 174 -1.61 -11.41 -4.36
C ASN A 174 -1.83 -12.65 -5.22
N PHE A 175 -0.77 -13.24 -5.77
CA PHE A 175 -0.88 -14.45 -6.59
C PHE A 175 -1.35 -15.67 -5.80
N THR A 176 -1.38 -15.63 -4.45
CA THR A 176 -1.40 -16.82 -3.59
C THR A 176 -2.67 -17.09 -2.78
N ARG A 177 -3.81 -16.47 -3.10
CA ARG A 177 -5.11 -16.92 -2.56
C ARG A 177 -6.15 -16.95 -3.68
N HIS A 178 -6.48 -18.13 -4.17
CA HIS A 178 -7.57 -18.35 -5.13
C HIS A 178 -7.55 -17.39 -6.34
N SER A 179 -6.40 -17.33 -7.04
CA SER A 179 -6.31 -17.06 -8.48
C SER A 179 -7.30 -16.02 -9.02
N THR A 180 -7.06 -14.74 -8.80
CA THR A 180 -7.67 -13.70 -9.62
C THR A 180 -6.77 -13.51 -10.85
N GLY A 181 -7.17 -14.08 -12.00
CA GLY A 181 -6.42 -13.94 -13.25
C GLY A 181 -6.10 -12.48 -13.60
N PHE A 182 -6.88 -11.53 -13.06
CA PHE A 182 -6.64 -10.11 -13.11
C PHE A 182 -5.24 -9.70 -12.63
N GLU A 183 -4.81 -10.06 -11.43
CA GLU A 183 -3.51 -9.63 -10.88
C GLU A 183 -2.34 -10.21 -11.69
N ARG A 184 -2.48 -11.43 -12.21
CA ARG A 184 -1.46 -12.02 -13.11
C ARG A 184 -1.42 -11.34 -14.47
N CYS A 185 -2.57 -10.98 -15.03
CA CYS A 185 -2.63 -10.19 -16.26
C CYS A 185 -2.06 -8.79 -16.03
N LEU A 186 -2.45 -8.12 -14.95
CA LEU A 186 -1.97 -6.79 -14.60
C LEU A 186 -0.46 -6.79 -14.40
N HIS A 187 0.10 -7.74 -13.65
CA HIS A 187 1.55 -7.90 -13.52
C HIS A 187 2.20 -8.10 -14.90
N ARG A 188 1.64 -8.97 -15.75
CA ARG A 188 2.18 -9.21 -17.10
C ARG A 188 2.21 -7.95 -17.97
N GLU A 189 1.14 -7.15 -17.94
CA GLU A 189 1.05 -5.91 -18.72
C GLU A 189 2.01 -4.84 -18.20
N LEU A 190 2.24 -4.77 -16.89
CA LEU A 190 3.06 -3.73 -16.26
C LEU A 190 4.56 -4.08 -16.20
N PHE A 191 4.90 -5.35 -15.97
CA PHE A 191 6.27 -5.81 -15.66
C PHE A 191 6.76 -6.93 -16.58
N GLY A 192 5.90 -7.45 -17.45
CA GLY A 192 6.22 -8.55 -18.35
C GLY A 192 5.95 -9.94 -17.78
N PRO A 193 6.26 -11.01 -18.55
CA PRO A 193 5.81 -12.36 -18.26
C PRO A 193 6.59 -13.08 -17.14
N GLY A 194 7.66 -12.48 -16.61
CA GLY A 194 8.55 -13.03 -15.59
C GLY A 194 8.69 -12.07 -14.40
N LEU A 195 9.32 -12.55 -13.34
CA LEU A 195 9.65 -11.73 -12.17
C LEU A 195 11.06 -11.16 -12.32
N THR A 196 11.30 -9.94 -11.83
CA THR A 196 12.66 -9.39 -11.76
C THR A 196 13.53 -10.12 -10.73
N GLU A 197 14.84 -10.04 -10.89
CA GLU A 197 15.83 -10.79 -10.09
C GLU A 197 15.71 -10.52 -8.58
N ASN A 198 15.34 -9.30 -8.20
CA ASN A 198 15.20 -8.91 -6.80
C ASN A 198 13.88 -9.37 -6.14
N MET A 199 12.96 -10.00 -6.88
CA MET A 199 11.64 -10.34 -6.34
C MET A 199 11.67 -11.37 -5.22
N LEU A 200 12.54 -12.38 -5.33
CA LEU A 200 12.70 -13.41 -4.32
C LEU A 200 13.22 -12.84 -2.98
N PRO A 201 14.34 -12.09 -2.94
CA PRO A 201 14.81 -11.49 -1.69
C PRO A 201 13.82 -10.46 -1.10
N ILE A 202 13.14 -9.66 -1.92
CA ILE A 202 12.09 -8.74 -1.41
C ILE A 202 10.93 -9.50 -0.78
N TYR A 203 10.49 -10.59 -1.40
CA TYR A 203 9.43 -11.43 -0.85
C TYR A 203 9.83 -12.07 0.48
N LYS A 204 11.09 -12.49 0.62
CA LYS A 204 11.64 -13.00 1.89
C LYS A 204 11.62 -11.94 2.98
N VAL A 205 12.07 -10.71 2.70
CA VAL A 205 12.03 -9.61 3.67
C VAL A 205 10.60 -9.29 4.11
N ALA A 206 9.64 -9.30 3.19
CA ALA A 206 8.24 -9.13 3.56
C ALA A 206 7.74 -10.25 4.49
N ILE A 207 8.18 -11.50 4.31
CA ILE A 207 7.88 -12.59 5.25
C ILE A 207 8.50 -12.37 6.62
N ILE A 208 9.78 -11.98 6.67
CA ILE A 208 10.49 -11.68 7.92
C ILE A 208 9.72 -10.63 8.73
N ASN A 209 9.24 -9.59 8.05
CA ASN A 209 8.58 -8.44 8.65
C ASN A 209 7.10 -8.66 9.01
N MET A 210 6.49 -9.79 8.60
CA MET A 210 5.15 -10.17 9.04
C MET A 210 5.16 -10.65 10.51
N VAL A 211 4.84 -9.76 11.44
CA VAL A 211 4.63 -10.09 12.86
C VAL A 211 3.12 -10.09 13.18
N GLY A 212 2.61 -11.15 13.85
CA GLY A 212 1.39 -11.04 14.66
C GLY A 212 0.14 -11.86 14.30
N SER A 213 0.00 -12.51 13.12
CA SER A 213 -1.17 -13.40 12.89
C SER A 213 -1.02 -14.50 11.84
N CYS A 214 0.15 -14.71 11.23
CA CYS A 214 0.46 -15.92 10.45
C CYS A 214 1.95 -15.86 10.08
N ARG A 215 2.85 -16.43 10.89
CA ARG A 215 4.00 -17.12 10.30
C ARG A 215 3.50 -18.54 10.04
N PRO A 216 3.13 -18.93 8.81
CA PRO A 216 2.68 -20.29 8.61
C PRO A 216 3.89 -21.17 8.86
N ARG A 217 3.79 -22.05 9.87
CA ARG A 217 4.84 -23.03 10.20
C ARG A 217 5.18 -23.93 9.00
N THR A 218 4.36 -23.87 7.97
CA THR A 218 4.52 -24.45 6.64
C THR A 218 3.95 -23.50 5.59
N LEU A 219 4.57 -22.33 5.37
CA LEU A 219 4.30 -21.57 4.15
C LEU A 219 5.03 -22.28 3.02
N GLN A 220 4.32 -23.14 2.28
CA GLN A 220 4.79 -23.52 0.95
C GLN A 220 4.95 -22.22 0.16
N LEU A 221 6.21 -21.89 -0.12
CA LEU A 221 6.59 -21.07 -1.24
C LEU A 221 5.58 -21.34 -2.38
N PRO A 222 4.81 -20.34 -2.88
CA PRO A 222 3.89 -20.59 -3.99
C PRO A 222 4.65 -21.32 -5.08
N ASP A 223 4.14 -22.46 -5.56
CA ASP A 223 4.90 -23.39 -6.39
C ASP A 223 5.78 -22.66 -7.43
N TYR A 224 7.08 -22.53 -7.09
CA TYR A 224 8.08 -21.88 -7.91
C TYR A 224 8.53 -22.81 -9.04
N SER A 225 7.96 -24.01 -9.20
CA SER A 225 8.23 -24.87 -10.36
C SER A 225 7.92 -24.12 -11.66
N TYR A 226 6.88 -23.28 -11.66
CA TYR A 226 6.57 -22.38 -12.77
C TYR A 226 7.65 -21.30 -12.98
N LEU A 227 8.23 -20.76 -11.90
CA LEU A 227 9.27 -19.70 -11.94
C LEU A 227 10.66 -20.23 -12.30
N ARG A 228 11.06 -21.42 -11.82
CA ARG A 228 12.33 -22.07 -12.20
C ARG A 228 12.39 -22.43 -13.68
N SER A 229 11.25 -22.74 -14.30
CA SER A 229 11.20 -23.11 -15.72
C SER A 229 11.43 -21.95 -16.70
N ARG A 230 11.34 -20.69 -16.24
CA ARG A 230 11.43 -19.48 -17.09
C ARG A 230 12.54 -18.49 -16.72
N LEU A 231 13.24 -18.69 -15.60
CA LEU A 231 14.45 -17.92 -15.25
C LEU A 231 15.74 -18.52 -15.87
N MET A 232 15.64 -19.60 -16.66
CA MET A 232 16.77 -20.22 -17.38
C MET A 232 16.53 -20.34 -18.91
N ARG A 233 15.83 -19.38 -19.53
CA ARG A 233 15.79 -19.24 -20.99
C ARG A 233 15.94 -17.79 -21.41
#